data_AF-A0A838RFQ8-F1
#
_entry.id   AF-A0A838RFQ8-F1
#
_cell.length_a   1.000
_cell.length_b   1.000
_cell.length_c   1.000
_cell.angle_alpha   90.00
_cell.angle_beta   90.00
_cell.angle_gamma   90.00
#
_symmetry.space_group_name_H-M   'P 1'
#
loop_
_entity.id
_entity.type
_entity.pdbx_description
1 polymer ?
#
loop_
_entity_poly.entity_id
_entity_poly.type
_entity_poly.pdbx_seq_one_letter_code
_entity_poly.pdbx_strand_id
1 'polypeptide(L)'
;NTLCDTNCNDVAAFEMLGPPRLSKLLYEGEILLRAAGSTEALLAMTPERLGAAALRVVEEESGLRRAAISVGIPILLPDGDRLLRGPEIKADNPADGWVDLRRAHMAQWQAWIGAMLEEAQQEGLVEGLASGSGYRRAFNERGSWQLPERFDVGEMVAWIFRTADEGERIKE
;
A
#
# COMPACT_ATOMS: atom_id res chain seq x y z
N ASN A 1 -17.58 44.81 21.87
CA ASN A 1 -18.64 43.93 21.36
C ASN A 1 -18.17 43.41 20.00
N THR A 2 -17.42 42.30 19.98
CA THR A 2 -17.91 40.94 19.62
C THR A 2 -17.81 40.77 18.10
N LEU A 3 -16.68 40.27 17.57
CA LEU A 3 -16.25 38.87 17.33
C LEU A 3 -16.61 38.38 15.90
N CYS A 4 -15.66 37.64 15.29
CA CYS A 4 -15.82 36.63 14.22
C CYS A 4 -16.05 37.16 12.78
N ASP A 5 -15.38 36.70 11.71
CA ASP A 5 -14.71 35.42 11.46
C ASP A 5 -13.50 35.52 10.50
N THR A 6 -12.49 34.71 10.83
CA THR A 6 -11.28 34.41 10.07
C THR A 6 -11.49 33.13 9.23
N ASN A 7 -10.78 33.03 8.11
CA ASN A 7 -10.52 31.83 7.28
C ASN A 7 -11.65 31.32 6.36
N CYS A 8 -11.64 31.84 5.12
CA CYS A 8 -12.13 31.15 3.94
C CYS A 8 -10.93 30.82 3.03
N ASN A 9 -10.15 29.80 3.39
CA ASN A 9 -9.14 29.18 2.52
C ASN A 9 -8.54 27.97 3.27
N ASP A 10 -9.16 26.78 3.18
CA ASP A 10 -8.48 25.53 3.60
C ASP A 10 -9.08 24.24 3.00
N VAL A 11 -10.17 24.31 2.21
CA VAL A 11 -10.81 23.09 1.67
C VAL A 11 -10.10 22.55 0.41
N ALA A 12 -9.37 23.41 -0.32
CA ALA A 12 -8.75 23.04 -1.59
C ALA A 12 -7.44 22.23 -1.46
N ALA A 13 -6.83 22.15 -0.27
CA ALA A 13 -5.54 21.48 -0.09
C ALA A 13 -5.64 19.99 0.27
N PHE A 14 -6.81 19.51 0.71
CA PHE A 14 -7.00 18.11 1.09
C PHE A 14 -7.33 17.18 -0.08
N GLU A 15 -7.91 17.69 -1.18
CA GLU A 15 -8.06 16.94 -2.44
C GLU A 15 -6.72 16.73 -3.17
N MET A 16 -5.68 17.50 -2.84
CA MET A 16 -4.37 17.46 -3.51
C MET A 16 -3.37 16.45 -2.93
N LEU A 17 -3.71 15.67 -1.90
CA LEU A 17 -2.84 14.61 -1.37
C LEU A 17 -2.97 13.25 -2.08
N GLY A 18 -3.73 13.22 -3.19
CA GLY A 18 -4.14 12.00 -3.89
C GLY A 18 -5.36 11.34 -3.25
N PRO A 19 -6.10 10.50 -3.99
CA PRO A 19 -7.30 9.83 -3.47
C PRO A 19 -6.97 9.11 -2.16
N PRO A 20 -7.91 9.01 -1.19
CA PRO A 20 -7.69 8.28 0.06
C PRO A 20 -7.12 6.87 -0.17
N ARG A 21 -7.39 6.27 -1.33
CA ARG A 21 -6.80 5.03 -1.82
C ARG A 21 -5.27 5.05 -2.01
N LEU A 22 -4.67 6.12 -2.56
CA LEU A 22 -3.21 6.22 -2.70
C LEU A 22 -2.54 6.14 -1.34
N SER A 23 -3.00 6.97 -0.40
CA SER A 23 -2.47 6.98 0.96
C SER A 23 -2.68 5.64 1.66
N LYS A 24 -3.87 5.02 1.51
CA LYS A 24 -4.15 3.65 2.00
C LYS A 24 -3.11 2.66 1.51
N LEU A 25 -2.86 2.58 0.21
CA LEU A 25 -1.96 1.58 -0.37
C LEU A 25 -0.51 1.82 0.06
N LEU A 26 -0.08 3.07 0.22
CA LEU A 26 1.24 3.40 0.76
C LEU A 26 1.40 2.91 2.21
N TYR A 27 0.40 3.16 3.06
CA TYR A 27 0.41 2.65 4.44
C TYR A 27 0.40 1.12 4.49
N GLU A 28 -0.42 0.47 3.67
CA GLU A 28 -0.48 -0.99 3.60
C GLU A 28 0.87 -1.59 3.17
N GLY A 29 1.46 -1.10 2.08
CA GLY A 29 2.77 -1.58 1.61
C GLY A 29 3.86 -1.42 2.66
N GLU A 30 3.91 -0.29 3.35
CA GLU A 30 4.87 -0.04 4.43
C GLU A 30 4.65 -0.99 5.63
N ILE A 31 3.40 -1.19 6.06
CA ILE A 31 3.06 -2.13 7.13
C ILE A 31 3.51 -3.55 6.77
N LEU A 32 3.25 -3.99 5.54
CA LEU A 32 3.56 -5.35 5.09
C LEU A 32 5.07 -5.59 5.00
N LEU A 33 5.85 -4.61 4.51
CA LEU A 33 7.31 -4.70 4.48
C LEU A 33 7.93 -4.75 5.88
N ARG A 34 7.36 -4.03 6.85
CA ARG A 34 7.79 -4.13 8.26
C ARG A 34 7.40 -5.46 8.88
N ALA A 35 6.19 -5.95 8.58
CA ALA A 35 5.66 -7.20 9.12
C ALA A 35 6.44 -8.43 8.64
N ALA A 36 6.80 -8.47 7.36
CA ALA A 36 7.49 -9.61 6.76
C ALA A 36 9.02 -9.48 6.77
N GLY A 37 9.56 -8.27 6.76
CA GLY A 37 11.00 -7.99 6.74
C GLY A 37 11.64 -8.05 5.35
N SER A 38 11.11 -8.84 4.41
CA SER A 38 11.54 -8.87 3.01
C SER A 38 10.40 -9.22 2.06
N THR A 39 10.58 -8.93 0.76
CA THR A 39 9.63 -9.30 -0.30
C THR A 39 9.45 -10.82 -0.37
N GLU A 40 10.54 -11.58 -0.27
CA GLU A 40 10.51 -13.05 -0.29
C GLU A 40 9.72 -13.61 0.91
N ALA A 41 10.01 -13.10 2.12
CA ALA A 41 9.30 -13.52 3.32
C ALA A 41 7.80 -13.19 3.23
N LEU A 42 7.45 -12.01 2.66
CA LEU A 42 6.06 -11.60 2.48
C LEU A 42 5.30 -12.58 1.59
N LEU A 43 5.89 -12.98 0.46
CA LEU A 43 5.29 -13.94 -0.47
C LEU A 43 5.24 -15.36 0.09
N ALA A 44 6.17 -15.74 0.97
CA ALA A 44 6.21 -17.06 1.59
C ALA A 44 5.24 -17.22 2.78
N MET A 45 4.79 -16.12 3.40
CA MET A 45 3.85 -16.16 4.51
C MET A 45 2.44 -16.54 4.03
N THR A 46 1.70 -17.28 4.86
CA THR A 46 0.25 -17.46 4.64
C THR A 46 -0.49 -16.14 4.91
N PRO A 47 -1.57 -15.80 4.19
CA PRO A 47 -2.32 -14.56 4.39
C PRO A 47 -2.75 -14.29 5.86
N GLU A 48 -3.07 -15.33 6.62
CA GLU A 48 -3.45 -15.25 8.02
C GLU A 48 -2.29 -14.81 8.91
N ARG A 49 -1.10 -15.41 8.68
CA ARG A 49 0.12 -15.04 9.40
C ARG A 49 0.58 -13.64 9.03
N LEU A 50 0.43 -13.24 7.77
CA LEU A 50 0.77 -11.90 7.32
C LEU A 50 -0.15 -10.85 7.97
N GLY A 51 -1.46 -11.10 8.02
CA GLY A 51 -2.41 -10.23 8.72
C GLY A 51 -2.13 -10.13 10.22
N ALA A 52 -1.78 -11.25 10.87
CA ALA A 52 -1.39 -11.24 12.29
C ALA A 52 -0.08 -10.46 12.53
N ALA A 53 0.92 -10.60 11.65
CA ALA A 53 2.17 -9.83 11.73
C ALA A 53 1.94 -8.33 11.46
N ALA A 54 1.08 -8.00 10.50
CA ALA A 54 0.68 -6.62 10.20
C ALA A 54 -0.04 -5.97 11.39
N LEU A 55 -0.92 -6.72 12.08
CA LEU A 55 -1.54 -6.25 13.33
C LEU A 55 -0.49 -5.92 14.38
N ARG A 56 0.52 -6.78 14.57
CA ARG A 56 1.61 -6.52 15.53
C ARG A 56 2.38 -5.25 15.21
N VAL A 57 2.70 -5.01 13.92
CA VAL A 57 3.31 -3.73 13.49
C VAL A 57 2.40 -2.56 13.87
N VAL A 58 1.11 -2.64 13.58
CA VAL A 58 0.16 -1.58 13.92
C VAL A 58 0.05 -1.37 15.43
N GLU A 59 0.15 -2.41 16.26
CA GLU A 59 0.07 -2.33 17.72
C GLU A 59 1.36 -1.78 18.36
N GLU A 60 2.51 -2.30 17.95
CA GLU A 60 3.84 -2.00 18.51
C GLU A 60 4.37 -0.65 17.99
N GLU A 61 4.13 -0.30 16.72
CA GLU A 61 4.64 0.91 16.09
C GLU A 61 3.62 2.06 16.11
N SER A 62 3.50 2.70 17.26
CA SER A 62 2.52 3.78 17.47
C SER A 62 2.66 4.97 16.48
N GLY A 63 3.84 5.22 15.92
CA GLY A 63 4.08 6.30 14.96
C GLY A 63 3.31 6.10 13.64
N LEU A 64 3.41 4.92 13.04
CA LEU A 64 2.74 4.59 11.78
C LEU A 64 1.22 4.59 11.94
N ARG A 65 0.74 3.93 13.00
CA ARG A 65 -0.69 3.91 13.37
C ARG A 65 -1.24 5.31 13.59
N ARG A 66 -0.54 6.15 14.36
CA ARG A 66 -0.97 7.53 14.62
C ARG A 66 -0.96 8.38 13.36
N ALA A 67 0.03 8.21 12.49
CA ALA A 67 0.11 8.95 11.23
C ALA A 67 -1.12 8.67 10.35
N ALA A 68 -1.46 7.40 10.13
CA ALA A 68 -2.65 7.01 9.35
C ALA A 68 -3.94 7.59 9.95
N ILE A 69 -4.15 7.39 11.26
CA ILE A 69 -5.34 7.88 11.96
C ILE A 69 -5.44 9.42 11.93
N SER A 70 -4.32 10.13 12.09
CA SER A 70 -4.31 11.61 12.16
C SER A 70 -4.62 12.25 10.82
N VAL A 71 -4.34 11.57 9.70
CA VAL A 71 -4.73 12.04 8.37
C VAL A 71 -6.13 11.59 7.96
N GLY A 72 -6.88 10.95 8.86
CA GLY A 72 -8.26 10.50 8.64
C GLY A 72 -8.38 9.16 7.92
N ILE A 73 -7.36 8.31 8.00
CA ILE A 73 -7.35 6.96 7.40
C ILE A 73 -7.54 5.91 8.52
N PRO A 74 -8.72 5.26 8.57
CA PRO A 74 -8.96 4.15 9.50
C PRO A 74 -8.12 2.91 9.17
N ILE A 75 -7.93 2.05 10.16
CA ILE A 75 -7.27 0.75 10.02
C ILE A 75 -8.26 -0.35 10.44
N LEU A 76 -8.69 -1.15 9.48
CA LEU A 76 -9.55 -2.32 9.70
C LEU A 76 -8.67 -3.51 10.11
N LEU A 77 -8.97 -4.10 11.27
CA LEU A 77 -8.17 -5.18 11.85
C LEU A 77 -8.44 -6.53 11.15
N PRO A 78 -7.57 -7.54 11.36
CA PRO A 78 -7.67 -8.83 10.64
C PRO A 78 -8.99 -9.59 10.83
N ASP A 79 -9.69 -9.36 11.95
CA ASP A 79 -11.01 -9.95 12.20
C ASP A 79 -12.12 -9.38 11.33
N GLY A 80 -11.92 -8.19 10.75
CA GLY A 80 -12.91 -7.49 9.94
C GLY A 80 -14.00 -6.77 10.72
N ASP A 81 -13.98 -6.83 12.06
CA ASP A 81 -15.02 -6.25 12.92
C ASP A 81 -14.50 -5.05 13.73
N ARG A 82 -13.20 -4.99 13.99
CA ARG A 82 -12.58 -3.89 14.75
C ARG A 82 -11.94 -2.88 13.82
N LEU A 83 -12.21 -1.59 14.10
CA LEU A 83 -11.71 -0.46 13.34
C LEU A 83 -10.96 0.51 14.27
N LEU A 84 -9.67 0.74 14.01
CA LEU A 84 -8.92 1.80 14.66
C LEU A 84 -9.12 3.09 13.85
N ARG A 85 -9.70 4.12 14.47
CA ARG A 85 -10.08 5.36 13.78
C ARG A 85 -9.91 6.58 14.68
N GLY A 86 -9.70 7.72 14.03
CA GLY A 86 -9.76 9.03 14.64
C GLY A 86 -11.20 9.56 14.69
N PRO A 87 -11.37 10.82 15.14
CA PRO A 87 -12.66 11.51 15.05
C PRO A 87 -13.05 11.76 13.58
N GLU A 88 -12.07 12.05 12.73
CA GLU A 88 -12.24 12.28 11.29
C GLU A 88 -11.94 11.02 10.48
N ILE A 89 -12.74 10.80 9.43
CA ILE A 89 -12.60 9.70 8.47
C ILE A 89 -12.78 10.28 7.07
N LYS A 90 -11.84 9.98 6.15
CA LYS A 90 -11.83 10.50 4.78
C LYS A 90 -12.45 9.58 3.72
N ALA A 91 -12.85 8.37 4.10
CA ALA A 91 -13.47 7.41 3.19
C ALA A 91 -14.51 6.57 3.94
N ASP A 92 -15.54 6.09 3.27
CA ASP A 92 -16.65 5.38 3.93
C ASP A 92 -16.42 3.87 4.08
N ASN A 93 -15.45 3.30 3.35
CA ASN A 93 -15.21 1.86 3.36
C ASN A 93 -13.74 1.49 3.07
N PRO A 94 -13.36 0.21 3.28
CA PRO A 94 -12.00 -0.25 3.05
C PRO A 94 -11.51 -0.16 1.60
N ALA A 95 -12.39 -0.35 0.61
CA ALA A 95 -11.99 -0.31 -0.79
C ALA A 95 -11.50 1.09 -1.21
N ASP A 96 -12.12 2.12 -0.63
CA ASP A 96 -11.88 3.51 -1.02
C ASP A 96 -10.74 4.17 -0.25
N GLY A 97 -10.41 3.71 0.97
CA GLY A 97 -9.41 4.44 1.73
C GLY A 97 -9.02 3.98 3.12
N TRP A 98 -9.55 2.87 3.66
CA TRP A 98 -9.08 2.37 4.96
C TRP A 98 -7.93 1.39 4.76
N VAL A 99 -6.92 1.40 5.61
CA VAL A 99 -5.94 0.30 5.66
C VAL A 99 -6.66 -0.99 6.02
N ASP A 100 -6.52 -2.03 5.20
CA ASP A 100 -7.23 -3.29 5.36
C ASP A 100 -6.26 -4.43 5.73
N LEU A 101 -6.35 -4.93 6.97
CA LEU A 101 -5.51 -6.01 7.47
C LEU A 101 -6.17 -7.39 7.35
N ARG A 102 -7.35 -7.49 6.73
CA ARG A 102 -8.06 -8.76 6.58
C ARG A 102 -7.27 -9.72 5.72
N ARG A 103 -7.40 -11.01 6.04
CA ARG A 103 -6.81 -12.14 5.30
C ARG A 103 -6.96 -12.02 3.77
N ALA A 104 -8.16 -11.71 3.30
CA ALA A 104 -8.44 -11.61 1.86
C ALA A 104 -7.59 -10.51 1.20
N HIS A 105 -7.40 -9.38 1.89
CA HIS A 105 -6.58 -8.28 1.39
C HIS A 105 -5.09 -8.58 1.42
N MET A 106 -4.63 -9.35 2.42
CA MET A 106 -3.25 -9.85 2.45
C MET A 106 -2.95 -10.75 1.24
N ALA A 107 -3.89 -11.63 0.89
CA ALA A 107 -3.77 -12.49 -0.30
C ALA A 107 -3.76 -11.66 -1.60
N GLN A 108 -4.56 -10.58 -1.64
CA GLN A 108 -4.58 -9.66 -2.78
C GLN A 108 -3.25 -8.93 -2.96
N TRP A 109 -2.66 -8.44 -1.86
CA TRP A 109 -1.32 -7.83 -1.89
C TRP A 109 -0.26 -8.79 -2.39
N GLN A 110 -0.28 -10.05 -1.94
CA GLN A 110 0.63 -11.09 -2.42
C GLN A 110 0.44 -11.34 -3.92
N ALA A 111 -0.81 -11.40 -4.40
CA ALA A 111 -1.11 -11.57 -5.81
C ALA A 111 -0.61 -10.39 -6.66
N TRP A 112 -0.80 -9.15 -6.20
CA TRP A 112 -0.28 -7.97 -6.90
C TRP A 112 1.25 -7.98 -6.96
N ILE A 113 1.93 -8.25 -5.84
CA ILE A 113 3.39 -8.31 -5.80
C ILE A 113 3.89 -9.43 -6.73
N GLY A 114 3.26 -10.61 -6.70
CA GLY A 114 3.59 -11.72 -7.60
C GLY A 114 3.45 -11.35 -9.07
N ALA A 115 2.32 -10.76 -9.46
CA ALA A 115 2.07 -10.31 -10.83
C ALA A 115 3.07 -9.23 -11.30
N MET A 116 3.38 -8.25 -10.44
CA MET A 116 4.37 -7.21 -10.73
C MET A 116 5.77 -7.81 -10.94
N LEU A 117 6.14 -8.82 -10.16
CA LEU A 117 7.42 -9.52 -10.29
C LEU A 117 7.48 -10.38 -11.56
N GLU A 118 6.40 -11.07 -11.91
CA GLU A 118 6.28 -11.84 -13.15
C GLU A 118 6.41 -10.93 -14.38
N GLU A 119 5.71 -9.79 -14.39
CA GLU A 119 5.79 -8.78 -15.45
C GLU A 119 7.24 -8.29 -15.62
N ALA A 120 7.90 -7.93 -14.52
CA ALA A 120 9.29 -7.49 -14.57
C ALA A 120 10.28 -8.57 -15.00
N GLN A 121 10.04 -9.83 -14.65
CA GLN A 121 10.83 -10.94 -15.15
C GLN A 121 10.65 -11.09 -16.66
N GLN A 122 9.42 -10.95 -17.17
CA GLN A 122 9.15 -11.00 -18.61
C GLN A 122 9.78 -9.82 -19.36
N GLU A 123 9.64 -8.59 -18.86
CA GLU A 123 10.27 -7.40 -19.46
C GLU A 123 11.79 -7.49 -19.46
N GLY A 124 12.39 -7.96 -18.35
CA GLY A 124 13.84 -8.18 -18.25
C GLY A 124 14.36 -9.31 -19.15
N LEU A 125 13.48 -10.23 -19.58
CA LEU A 125 13.77 -11.23 -20.62
C LEU A 125 13.59 -10.66 -22.03
N VAL A 126 12.80 -9.59 -22.19
CA VAL A 126 12.42 -9.02 -23.49
C VAL A 126 13.37 -7.91 -23.95
N GLU A 127 13.84 -6.98 -23.10
CA GLU A 127 14.76 -5.90 -23.55
C GLU A 127 15.70 -5.30 -22.48
N GLY A 128 16.97 -5.07 -22.89
CA GLY A 128 17.90 -4.10 -22.29
C GLY A 128 17.55 -2.64 -22.62
N LEU A 129 16.26 -2.29 -22.62
CA LEU A 129 15.71 -0.96 -22.90
C LEU A 129 14.48 -0.73 -22.01
N ALA A 130 14.59 0.07 -20.94
CA ALA A 130 13.54 1.02 -20.49
C ALA A 130 13.85 1.65 -19.12
N SER A 131 13.28 2.83 -18.93
CA SER A 131 13.66 3.86 -17.97
C SER A 131 12.83 3.79 -16.68
N GLY A 132 13.34 3.07 -15.68
CA GLY A 132 12.90 3.13 -14.27
C GLY A 132 14.12 2.97 -13.37
N SER A 133 14.26 3.75 -12.29
CA SER A 133 15.48 3.76 -11.46
C SER A 133 15.47 2.77 -10.29
N GLY A 134 14.29 2.32 -9.85
CA GLY A 134 14.10 1.32 -8.79
C GLY A 134 14.30 -0.11 -9.29
N TYR A 135 13.56 -0.50 -10.33
CA TYR A 135 13.65 -1.83 -10.98
C TYR A 135 15.05 -2.25 -11.45
N ARG A 136 15.91 -1.27 -11.76
CA ARG A 136 17.28 -1.51 -12.26
C ARG A 136 18.17 -2.27 -11.26
N ARG A 137 17.85 -2.26 -9.96
CA ARG A 137 18.65 -2.93 -8.92
C ARG A 137 18.38 -4.44 -8.80
N ALA A 138 17.32 -4.96 -9.42
CA ALA A 138 17.05 -6.40 -9.48
C ALA A 138 17.97 -7.13 -10.49
N PHE A 139 18.70 -6.39 -11.33
CA PHE A 139 19.81 -6.91 -12.12
C PHE A 139 21.06 -6.94 -11.25
N ASN A 140 21.36 -8.10 -10.67
CA ASN A 140 22.68 -8.34 -10.13
C ASN A 140 23.74 -8.35 -11.27
N GLU A 141 25.00 -8.09 -10.94
CA GLU A 141 26.15 -7.99 -11.84
C GLU A 141 26.46 -9.26 -12.67
N ARG A 142 25.56 -10.26 -12.68
CA ARG A 142 25.73 -11.57 -13.35
C ARG A 142 24.55 -11.97 -14.25
N GLY A 143 23.61 -11.07 -14.54
CA GLY A 143 22.53 -11.34 -15.48
C GLY A 143 21.53 -12.40 -15.00
N SER A 144 21.35 -12.55 -13.68
CA SER A 144 20.35 -13.45 -13.10
C SER A 144 19.30 -12.64 -12.34
N TRP A 145 18.02 -12.92 -12.61
CA TRP A 145 16.92 -12.25 -11.93
C TRP A 145 16.95 -12.61 -10.44
N GLN A 146 17.03 -11.60 -9.58
CA GLN A 146 16.94 -11.75 -8.13
C GLN A 146 15.81 -10.89 -7.58
N LEU A 147 15.02 -11.47 -6.68
CA LEU A 147 14.01 -10.73 -5.94
C LEU A 147 14.69 -9.61 -5.13
N PRO A 148 14.22 -8.36 -5.22
CA PRO A 148 14.73 -7.31 -4.37
C PRO A 148 14.38 -7.63 -2.91
N GLU A 149 15.33 -7.38 -1.99
CA GLU A 149 15.13 -7.60 -0.55
C GLU A 149 13.85 -6.90 -0.05
N ARG A 150 13.59 -5.68 -0.54
CA ARG A 150 12.35 -4.93 -0.30
C ARG A 150 11.91 -4.27 -1.62
N PHE A 151 10.64 -4.41 -1.97
CA PHE A 151 10.06 -3.67 -3.10
C PHE A 151 9.90 -2.18 -2.74
N ASP A 152 9.93 -1.30 -3.75
CA ASP A 152 9.61 0.11 -3.55
C ASP A 152 8.08 0.27 -3.47
N VAL A 153 7.58 0.76 -2.33
CA VAL A 153 6.15 0.91 -2.09
C VAL A 153 5.51 1.88 -3.07
N GLY A 154 6.19 2.97 -3.46
CA GLY A 154 5.66 3.94 -4.42
C GLY A 154 5.52 3.34 -5.81
N GLU A 155 6.52 2.59 -6.26
CA GLU A 155 6.50 1.87 -7.55
C GLU A 155 5.39 0.81 -7.57
N MET A 156 5.26 0.04 -6.48
CA MET A 156 4.20 -0.94 -6.33
C MET A 156 2.81 -0.32 -6.41
N VAL A 157 2.59 0.81 -5.72
CA VAL A 157 1.30 1.50 -5.76
C VAL A 157 1.02 2.09 -7.14
N ALA A 158 2.02 2.66 -7.81
CA ALA A 158 1.88 3.11 -9.19
C ALA A 158 1.50 1.95 -10.13
N TRP A 159 2.11 0.76 -9.95
CA TRP A 159 1.76 -0.44 -10.70
C TRP A 159 0.32 -0.90 -10.44
N ILE A 160 -0.16 -0.90 -9.18
CA ILE A 160 -1.55 -1.25 -8.84
C ILE A 160 -2.52 -0.33 -9.58
N PHE A 161 -2.30 0.99 -9.52
CA PHE A 161 -3.16 1.95 -10.23
C PHE A 161 -3.16 1.76 -11.75
N ARG A 162 -2.00 1.45 -12.34
CA ARG A 162 -1.88 1.21 -13.79
C ARG A 162 -2.53 -0.10 -14.23
N THR A 163 -2.32 -1.19 -13.48
CA THR A 163 -2.61 -2.53 -13.99
C THR A 163 -3.86 -3.13 -13.36
N ALA A 164 -4.00 -3.05 -12.04
CA ALA A 164 -5.14 -3.63 -11.35
C ALA A 164 -6.41 -2.80 -11.57
N ASP A 165 -6.33 -1.48 -11.46
CA ASP A 165 -7.51 -0.61 -11.54
C ASP A 165 -7.97 -0.38 -12.99
N GLU A 166 -7.04 -0.29 -13.96
CA GLU A 166 -7.42 -0.23 -15.38
C GLU A 166 -7.99 -1.58 -15.85
N GLY A 167 -7.49 -2.69 -15.31
CA GLY A 167 -8.01 -4.03 -15.58
C GLY A 167 -9.41 -4.30 -14.99
N GLU A 168 -9.78 -3.64 -13.89
CA GLU A 168 -11.14 -3.66 -13.34
C GLU A 168 -12.10 -2.81 -14.20
N ARG A 169 -11.66 -1.65 -14.73
CA ARG A 169 -12.51 -0.77 -15.57
C ARG A 169 -12.84 -1.32 -16.95
N ILE A 170 -12.06 -2.25 -17.50
CA ILE A 170 -12.29 -2.82 -18.84
C ILE A 170 -13.26 -4.02 -18.78
N LYS A 171 -13.57 -4.56 -17.60
CA LYS A 171 -14.41 -5.75 -17.43
C LYS A 171 -15.91 -5.48 -17.21
N GLU A 172 -16.40 -4.26 -17.45
CA GLU A 172 -17.84 -3.94 -17.50
C GLU A 172 -18.43 -4.01 -18.92
#